data_AF-A0A6B3I3U1-F1
#
_entry.id   AF-A0A6B3I3U1-F1
#
_cell.length_a   1.000
_cell.length_b   1.000
_cell.length_c   1.000
_cell.angle_alpha   90.00
_cell.angle_beta   90.00
_cell.angle_gamma   90.00
#
_symmetry.space_group_name_H-M   'P 1'
#
loop_
_entity.id
_entity.type
_entity.pdbx_description
1 polymer ?
#
loop_
_entity_poly.entity_id
_entity_poly.type
_entity_poly.pdbx_seq_one_letter_code
_entity_poly.pdbx_strand_id
1 'polypeptide(L)'
;LMVRREEQPQRARCTVLLDTRQVGYAGAGPDSAFEWAVSGAASALVHMLERGFAVRLLTDDGNAVPGDGSDGFAGSTQESADSAGLMLDTLAVVGHSDGGGLSRAHDVLRGSNEGLLIAFFGDLDEEQTSVAARMRQRTGAAVAFVLESARWSGGVDPSAVG
;
A
#
# COMPACT_ATOMS: atom_id res chain seq x y z
N LEU A 1 11.18 44.45 -10.43
CA LEU A 1 10.77 43.22 -11.17
C LEU A 1 10.31 42.21 -10.14
N MET A 2 9.01 41.98 -10.04
CA MET A 2 8.42 41.03 -9.10
C MET A 2 8.19 39.73 -9.86
N VAL A 3 8.92 38.68 -9.49
CA VAL A 3 8.74 37.34 -10.04
C VAL A 3 7.51 36.75 -9.37
N ARG A 4 6.45 36.46 -10.14
CA ARG A 4 5.36 35.61 -9.65
C ARG A 4 5.95 34.21 -9.51
N ARG A 5 5.99 33.69 -8.28
CA ARG A 5 6.22 32.27 -8.01
C ARG A 5 5.07 31.53 -8.71
N GLU A 6 5.36 30.85 -9.81
CA GLU A 6 4.43 29.88 -10.37
C GLU A 6 4.15 28.86 -9.27
N GLU A 7 2.90 28.79 -8.81
CA GLU A 7 2.43 27.67 -8.00
C GLU A 7 2.81 26.40 -8.78
N GLN A 8 3.68 25.58 -8.20
CA GLN A 8 3.97 24.28 -8.79
C GLN A 8 2.62 23.55 -8.96
N PRO A 9 2.32 23.01 -10.15
CA PRO A 9 1.08 22.27 -10.34
C PRO A 9 1.03 21.12 -9.33
N GLN A 10 -0.04 21.07 -8.53
CA GLN A 10 -0.23 20.03 -7.52
C GLN A 10 -0.26 18.66 -8.21
N ARG A 11 0.77 17.84 -7.97
CA ARG A 11 0.84 16.47 -8.48
C ARG A 11 -0.31 15.65 -7.90
N ALA A 12 -0.89 14.78 -8.72
CA ALA A 12 -1.86 13.80 -8.26
C ALA A 12 -1.18 12.89 -7.21
N ARG A 13 -1.87 12.66 -6.09
CA ARG A 13 -1.38 11.82 -4.98
C ARG A 13 -1.88 10.39 -5.14
N CYS A 14 -1.06 9.41 -4.80
CA CYS A 14 -1.44 8.00 -4.76
C CYS A 14 -0.90 7.34 -3.49
N THR A 15 -1.80 6.73 -2.71
CA THR A 15 -1.43 5.91 -1.57
C THR A 15 -1.58 4.44 -1.93
N VAL A 16 -0.53 3.67 -1.73
CA VAL A 16 -0.54 2.22 -1.84
C VAL A 16 -0.64 1.66 -0.42
N LEU A 17 -1.77 1.06 -0.08
CA LEU A 17 -2.00 0.42 1.21
C LEU A 17 -1.68 -1.07 1.09
N LEU A 18 -0.78 -1.58 1.94
CA LEU A 18 -0.50 -3.00 2.08
C LEU A 18 -1.02 -3.49 3.44
N ASP A 19 -1.97 -4.42 3.39
CA ASP A 19 -2.37 -5.19 4.56
C ASP A 19 -1.24 -6.19 4.88
N THR A 20 -0.63 -6.05 6.05
CA THR A 20 0.39 -6.96 6.57
C THR A 20 -0.12 -7.78 7.75
N ARG A 21 -1.43 -7.72 8.07
CA ARG A 21 -1.99 -8.46 9.20
C ARG A 21 -1.77 -9.95 9.01
N GLN A 22 -1.06 -10.58 9.96
CA GLN A 22 -0.84 -12.03 9.93
C GLN A 22 -2.15 -12.82 9.82
N VAL A 23 -3.23 -12.34 10.46
CA VAL A 23 -4.55 -13.00 10.44
C VAL A 23 -5.23 -13.00 9.07
N GLY A 24 -4.81 -12.13 8.15
CA GLY A 24 -5.37 -12.01 6.80
C GLY A 24 -4.74 -12.95 5.77
N TYR A 25 -3.65 -13.65 6.11
CA TYR A 25 -2.95 -14.51 5.16
C TYR A 25 -2.78 -15.92 5.70
N ALA A 26 -3.22 -16.90 4.91
CA ALA A 26 -2.91 -18.31 5.11
C ALA A 26 -1.65 -18.72 4.35
N GLY A 27 -0.87 -19.61 4.96
CA GLY A 27 0.36 -20.12 4.38
C GLY A 27 1.54 -19.16 4.52
N ALA A 28 2.71 -19.61 4.08
CA ALA A 28 3.95 -18.85 4.08
C ALA A 28 4.83 -19.31 2.92
N GLY A 29 5.84 -18.50 2.58
CA GLY A 29 6.79 -18.80 1.50
C GLY A 29 6.58 -17.92 0.26
N PRO A 30 7.48 -18.05 -0.73
CA PRO A 30 7.62 -17.13 -1.86
C PRO A 30 6.37 -17.07 -2.77
N ASP A 31 5.60 -18.15 -2.82
CA ASP A 31 4.38 -18.24 -3.62
C ASP A 31 3.11 -17.98 -2.80
N SER A 32 3.24 -17.43 -1.59
CA SER A 32 2.09 -17.12 -0.74
C SER A 32 1.34 -15.87 -1.19
N ALA A 33 0.07 -15.76 -0.78
CA ALA A 33 -0.76 -14.58 -1.06
C ALA A 33 -0.13 -13.28 -0.55
N PHE A 34 0.60 -13.33 0.58
CA PHE A 34 1.30 -12.17 1.12
C PHE A 34 2.44 -11.71 0.21
N GLU A 35 3.29 -12.62 -0.26
CA GLU A 35 4.41 -12.28 -1.16
C GLU A 35 3.90 -11.73 -2.50
N TRP A 36 2.75 -12.23 -2.97
CA TRP A 36 2.08 -11.64 -4.12
C TRP A 36 1.55 -10.23 -3.83
N ALA A 37 0.98 -9.98 -2.65
CA ALA A 37 0.55 -8.65 -2.22
C ALA A 37 1.72 -7.66 -2.18
N VAL A 38 2.86 -8.07 -1.62
CA VAL A 38 4.12 -7.30 -1.58
C VAL A 38 4.59 -6.97 -2.99
N SER A 39 4.63 -7.97 -3.88
CA SER A 39 5.02 -7.80 -5.29
C SER A 39 4.07 -6.88 -6.06
N GLY A 40 2.76 -7.00 -5.80
CA GLY A 40 1.72 -6.15 -6.37
C GLY A 40 1.85 -4.69 -5.90
N ALA A 41 2.09 -4.48 -4.60
CA ALA A 41 2.32 -3.16 -4.03
C ALA A 41 3.59 -2.50 -4.61
N ALA A 42 4.69 -3.25 -4.71
CA ALA A 42 5.94 -2.81 -5.36
C ALA A 42 5.72 -2.42 -6.83
N SER A 43 4.95 -3.22 -7.57
CA SER A 43 4.64 -2.92 -8.97
C SER A 43 3.78 -1.67 -9.10
N ALA A 44 2.76 -1.52 -8.24
CA ALA A 44 1.87 -0.36 -8.25
C ALA A 44 2.61 0.92 -7.89
N LEU A 45 3.46 0.92 -6.85
CA LEU A 45 4.19 2.12 -6.42
C LEU A 45 5.14 2.61 -7.52
N VAL A 46 5.92 1.69 -8.12
CA VAL A 46 6.87 2.03 -9.19
C VAL A 46 6.11 2.56 -10.39
N HIS A 47 5.03 1.88 -10.80
CA HIS A 47 4.23 2.32 -11.94
C HIS A 47 3.61 3.70 -11.73
N MET A 48 3.12 4.01 -10.53
CA MET A 48 2.53 5.31 -10.22
C MET A 48 3.58 6.42 -10.17
N LEU A 49 4.78 6.15 -9.64
CA LEU A 49 5.90 7.09 -9.67
C LEU A 49 6.33 7.41 -11.11
N GLU A 50 6.43 6.41 -11.98
CA GLU A 50 6.74 6.59 -13.41
C GLU A 50 5.68 7.43 -14.14
N ARG A 51 4.42 7.36 -13.68
CA ARG A 51 3.31 8.18 -14.18
C ARG A 51 3.31 9.62 -13.63
N GLY A 52 4.24 9.95 -12.74
CA GLY A 52 4.38 11.28 -12.14
C GLY A 52 3.46 11.53 -10.94
N PHE A 53 2.89 10.49 -10.34
CA PHE A 53 2.16 10.63 -9.07
C PHE A 53 3.13 10.88 -7.92
N ALA A 54 2.69 11.65 -6.94
CA ALA A 54 3.31 11.69 -5.63
C ALA A 54 2.83 10.44 -4.86
N VAL A 55 3.71 9.47 -4.63
CA VAL A 55 3.34 8.15 -4.07
C VAL A 55 3.81 8.00 -2.63
N ARG A 56 3.00 7.31 -1.82
CA ARG A 56 3.41 6.76 -0.53
C ARG A 56 2.90 5.33 -0.35
N LEU A 57 3.69 4.53 0.34
CA LEU A 57 3.32 3.24 0.92
C LEU A 57 2.73 3.47 2.32
N LEU A 58 1.64 2.78 2.64
CA LEU A 58 1.01 2.75 3.96
C LEU A 58 0.77 1.29 4.34
N THR A 59 1.01 0.92 5.59
CA THR A 59 0.69 -0.42 6.13
C THR A 59 -0.47 -0.36 7.12
N ASP A 60 -1.08 -1.51 7.43
CA ASP A 60 -2.23 -1.64 8.34
C ASP A 60 -1.97 -1.06 9.74
N ASP A 61 -0.73 -1.16 10.22
CA ASP A 61 -0.29 -0.64 11.51
C ASP A 61 -0.13 0.90 11.54
N GLY A 62 -0.32 1.57 10.40
CA GLY A 62 -0.24 3.02 10.25
C GLY A 62 1.14 3.56 9.88
N ASN A 63 2.13 2.69 9.61
CA ASN A 63 3.44 3.14 9.13
C ASN A 63 3.35 3.61 7.67
N ALA A 64 3.98 4.74 7.36
CA ALA A 64 3.93 5.36 6.03
C ALA A 64 5.34 5.70 5.51
N VAL A 65 5.58 5.44 4.23
CA VAL A 65 6.87 5.66 3.56
C VAL A 65 6.64 6.29 2.18
N PRO A 66 7.30 7.40 1.82
CA PRO A 66 8.19 8.19 2.67
C PRO A 66 7.46 8.79 3.88
N GLY A 67 8.16 8.85 5.01
CA GLY A 67 7.64 9.32 6.30
C GLY A 67 7.33 10.82 6.36
N ASP A 68 7.02 11.32 7.56
CA ASP A 68 6.37 12.59 7.94
C ASP A 68 7.06 13.90 7.48
N GLY A 69 7.13 14.12 6.17
CA GLY A 69 7.04 15.46 5.57
C GLY A 69 5.59 15.97 5.61
N SER A 70 5.36 17.26 5.33
CA SER A 70 4.05 17.94 5.54
C SER A 70 2.83 17.31 4.87
N ASP A 71 3.02 16.36 3.95
CA ASP A 71 1.98 15.52 3.37
C ASP A 71 2.38 14.04 3.24
N GLY A 72 3.64 13.65 3.53
CA GLY A 72 4.12 12.26 3.42
C GLY A 72 4.15 11.68 1.99
N PHE A 73 4.42 12.50 0.97
CA PHE A 73 4.54 12.06 -0.42
C PHE A 73 5.83 12.60 -1.09
N ALA A 74 6.37 11.87 -2.06
CA ALA A 74 7.51 12.31 -2.89
C ALA A 74 7.12 13.51 -3.78
N GLY A 75 7.80 14.66 -3.63
CA GLY A 75 7.41 15.94 -4.23
C GLY A 75 8.07 16.25 -5.58
N SER A 76 9.30 15.79 -5.83
CA SER A 76 10.04 16.07 -7.08
C SER A 76 10.37 14.82 -7.90
N THR A 77 10.79 15.00 -9.17
CA THR A 77 11.17 13.87 -10.04
C THR A 77 12.46 13.18 -9.58
N GLN A 78 13.42 13.94 -9.06
CA GLN A 78 14.63 13.39 -8.45
C GLN A 78 14.28 12.61 -7.18
N GLU A 79 13.37 13.16 -6.35
CA GLU A 79 12.83 12.46 -5.19
C GLU A 79 12.05 11.19 -5.55
N SER A 80 11.57 11.04 -6.78
CA SER A 80 10.77 9.87 -7.18
C SER A 80 11.62 8.60 -7.24
N ALA A 81 12.86 8.69 -7.73
CA ALA A 81 13.78 7.55 -7.76
C ALA A 81 14.26 7.18 -6.34
N ASP A 82 14.62 8.18 -5.53
CA ASP A 82 15.04 7.97 -4.14
C ASP A 82 13.89 7.39 -3.30
N SER A 83 12.66 7.88 -3.51
CA SER A 83 11.47 7.37 -2.83
C SER A 83 11.10 5.96 -3.29
N ALA A 84 11.28 5.64 -4.58
CA ALA A 84 11.12 4.27 -5.07
C ALA A 84 12.09 3.33 -4.36
N GLY A 85 13.38 3.70 -4.28
CA GLY A 85 14.39 2.93 -3.56
C GLY A 85 14.01 2.70 -2.10
N LEU A 86 13.63 3.77 -1.40
CA LEU A 86 13.22 3.68 0.02
C LEU A 86 11.99 2.78 0.23
N MET A 87 10.96 2.91 -0.61
CA MET A 87 9.76 2.07 -0.51
C MET A 87 10.06 0.61 -0.87
N LEU A 88 10.91 0.36 -1.87
CA LEU A 88 11.30 -1.00 -2.24
C LEU A 88 12.20 -1.65 -1.19
N ASP A 89 13.11 -0.91 -0.56
CA ASP A 89 13.90 -1.38 0.58
C ASP A 89 12.99 -1.70 1.78
N THR A 90 11.95 -0.90 2.01
CA THR A 90 10.94 -1.17 3.04
C THR A 90 10.18 -2.46 2.73
N LEU A 91 9.71 -2.64 1.49
CA LEU A 91 9.00 -3.84 1.06
C LEU A 91 9.91 -5.08 1.04
N ALA A 92 11.21 -4.94 0.80
CA ALA A 92 12.15 -6.06 0.75
C ALA A 92 12.30 -6.78 2.10
N VAL A 93 12.01 -6.08 3.21
CA VAL A 93 12.11 -6.62 4.57
C VAL A 93 10.76 -6.64 5.30
N VAL A 94 9.66 -6.34 4.60
CA VAL A 94 8.34 -6.27 5.21
C VAL A 94 7.90 -7.66 5.66
N GLY A 95 7.55 -7.76 6.93
CA GLY A 95 6.96 -8.96 7.52
C GLY A 95 5.48 -8.77 7.80
N HIS A 96 4.88 -9.76 8.46
CA HIS A 96 3.53 -9.58 8.97
C HIS A 96 3.52 -8.71 10.22
N SER A 97 2.49 -7.88 10.38
CA SER A 97 2.21 -7.17 11.62
C SER A 97 1.62 -8.13 12.66
N ASP A 98 1.76 -7.76 13.94
CA ASP A 98 1.18 -8.49 15.08
C ASP A 98 -0.36 -8.53 15.07
N GLY A 99 -1.01 -7.93 14.06
CA GLY A 99 -2.44 -7.87 13.91
C GLY A 99 -3.08 -6.83 14.82
N GLY A 100 -3.75 -5.84 14.23
CA GLY A 100 -4.48 -4.80 14.97
C GLY A 100 -5.68 -4.22 14.20
N GLY A 101 -6.02 -4.81 13.05
CA GLY A 101 -7.00 -4.26 12.12
C GLY A 101 -6.47 -3.06 11.32
N LEU A 102 -7.32 -2.53 10.45
CA LEU A 102 -7.02 -1.46 9.50
C LEU A 102 -7.27 -0.05 10.07
N SER A 103 -7.65 0.05 11.35
CA SER A 103 -8.06 1.32 11.96
C SER A 103 -6.95 2.36 12.00
N ARG A 104 -5.70 1.95 12.25
CA ARG A 104 -4.55 2.88 12.28
C ARG A 104 -4.26 3.45 10.89
N ALA A 105 -4.23 2.60 9.87
CA ALA A 105 -4.16 3.04 8.49
C ALA A 105 -5.31 4.00 8.14
N HIS A 106 -6.54 3.71 8.60
CA HIS A 106 -7.69 4.59 8.36
C HIS A 106 -7.51 5.97 9.00
N ASP A 107 -6.96 6.05 10.21
CA ASP A 107 -6.69 7.31 10.90
C ASP A 107 -5.64 8.14 10.16
N VAL A 108 -4.61 7.51 9.60
CA VAL A 108 -3.61 8.18 8.75
C VAL A 108 -4.26 8.75 7.49
N LEU A 109 -5.09 7.97 6.79
CA LEU A 109 -5.82 8.43 5.60
C LEU A 109 -6.80 9.57 5.90
N ARG A 110 -7.33 9.64 7.13
CA ARG A 110 -8.25 10.70 7.55
C ARG A 110 -7.53 12.04 7.76
N GLY A 111 -6.26 12.00 8.15
CA GLY A 111 -5.44 13.20 8.41
C GLY A 111 -4.91 13.88 7.14
N SER A 112 -4.97 13.22 5.99
CA SER A 112 -4.38 13.71 4.74
C SER A 112 -5.41 13.83 3.61
N ASN A 113 -5.15 14.74 2.66
CA ASN A 113 -5.97 14.85 1.45
C ASN A 113 -5.50 13.79 0.43
N GLU A 114 -6.23 12.68 0.36
CA GLU A 114 -5.90 11.54 -0.47
C GLU A 114 -6.43 11.70 -1.91
N GLY A 115 -5.57 11.39 -2.89
CA GLY A 115 -5.97 11.29 -4.29
C GLY A 115 -6.52 9.90 -4.60
N LEU A 116 -5.67 9.06 -5.18
CA LEU A 116 -5.94 7.66 -5.48
C LEU A 116 -5.51 6.76 -4.31
N LEU A 117 -6.33 5.77 -3.96
CA LEU A 117 -5.95 4.68 -3.06
C LEU A 117 -5.89 3.36 -3.84
N ILE A 118 -4.77 2.66 -3.75
CA ILE A 118 -4.62 1.28 -4.24
C ILE A 118 -4.33 0.41 -3.03
N ALA A 119 -5.23 -0.52 -2.70
CA ALA A 119 -5.09 -1.35 -1.51
C ALA A 119 -4.92 -2.83 -1.88
N PHE A 120 -4.01 -3.51 -1.19
CA PHE A 120 -3.81 -4.96 -1.24
C PHE A 120 -4.20 -5.53 0.12
N PHE A 121 -5.28 -6.31 0.15
CA PHE A 121 -5.82 -6.92 1.35
C PHE A 121 -5.68 -8.43 1.30
N GLY A 122 -5.39 -9.02 2.47
CA GLY A 122 -5.66 -10.43 2.70
C GLY A 122 -7.16 -10.67 2.95
N ASP A 123 -7.46 -11.76 3.65
CA ASP A 123 -8.82 -12.06 4.09
C ASP A 123 -9.34 -10.95 5.03
N LEU A 124 -10.56 -10.51 4.75
CA LEU A 124 -11.26 -9.47 5.49
C LEU A 124 -12.48 -10.06 6.20
N ASP A 125 -12.58 -9.83 7.50
CA ASP A 125 -13.83 -10.03 8.23
C ASP A 125 -14.79 -8.83 8.03
N GLU A 126 -15.96 -8.91 8.64
CA GLU A 126 -16.98 -7.86 8.53
C GLU A 126 -16.51 -6.51 9.10
N GLU A 127 -15.76 -6.54 10.21
CA GLU A 127 -15.24 -5.33 10.85
C GLU A 127 -14.23 -4.63 9.93
N GLN A 128 -13.25 -5.36 9.42
CA GLN A 128 -12.21 -4.83 8.54
C GLN A 128 -12.78 -4.40 7.18
N THR A 129 -13.77 -5.13 6.67
CA THR A 129 -14.50 -4.72 5.46
C THR A 129 -15.19 -3.37 5.68
N SER A 130 -15.78 -3.15 6.86
CA SER A 130 -16.40 -1.86 7.20
C SER A 130 -15.37 -0.73 7.26
N VAL A 131 -14.17 -1.00 7.79
CA VAL A 131 -13.06 -0.02 7.86
C VAL A 131 -12.57 0.32 6.45
N ALA A 132 -12.30 -0.69 5.62
CA ALA A 132 -11.87 -0.51 4.24
C ALA A 132 -12.89 0.29 3.41
N ALA A 133 -14.19 0.02 3.59
CA ALA A 133 -15.26 0.78 2.94
C ALA A 133 -15.27 2.27 3.35
N ARG A 134 -14.93 2.58 4.61
CA ARG A 134 -14.80 3.97 5.09
C ARG A 134 -13.58 4.67 4.50
N MET A 135 -12.49 3.97 4.22
CA MET A 135 -11.30 4.55 3.57
C MET A 135 -11.65 5.14 2.20
N ARG A 136 -12.45 4.42 1.39
CA ARG A 136 -12.91 4.88 0.06
C ARG A 136 -13.64 6.22 0.11
N GLN A 137 -14.39 6.52 1.17
CA GLN A 137 -15.18 7.75 1.26
C GLN A 137 -14.33 9.03 1.33
N ARG A 138 -13.01 8.88 1.55
CA ARG A 138 -12.07 9.97 1.73
C ARG A 138 -11.10 10.14 0.56
N THR A 139 -11.12 9.22 -0.40
CA THR A 139 -10.23 9.27 -1.57
C THR A 139 -11.02 9.68 -2.81
N GLY A 140 -10.36 10.35 -3.76
CA GLY A 140 -10.97 10.69 -5.04
C GLY A 140 -11.29 9.47 -5.91
N ALA A 141 -10.48 8.41 -5.77
CA ALA A 141 -10.70 7.10 -6.37
C ALA A 141 -10.08 6.00 -5.48
N ALA A 142 -10.59 4.78 -5.57
CA ALA A 142 -10.05 3.64 -4.85
C ALA A 142 -10.13 2.34 -5.67
N VAL A 143 -9.08 1.54 -5.60
CA VAL A 143 -8.99 0.18 -6.14
C VAL A 143 -8.52 -0.73 -5.01
N ALA A 144 -9.17 -1.90 -4.85
CA ALA A 144 -8.79 -2.89 -3.85
C ALA A 144 -8.58 -4.25 -4.53
N PHE A 145 -7.42 -4.86 -4.27
CA PHE A 145 -7.11 -6.24 -4.57
C PHE A 145 -7.30 -7.04 -3.28
N VAL A 146 -8.26 -7.96 -3.27
CA VAL A 146 -8.54 -8.83 -2.13
C VAL A 146 -8.08 -10.23 -2.47
N LEU A 147 -7.07 -10.70 -1.74
CA LEU A 147 -6.46 -12.01 -1.95
C LEU A 147 -7.18 -13.03 -1.08
N GLU A 148 -7.90 -13.95 -1.72
CA GLU A 148 -8.48 -15.11 -1.04
C GLU A 148 -7.37 -16.07 -0.66
N SER A 149 -6.83 -15.92 0.56
CA SER A 149 -5.56 -16.55 0.95
C SER A 149 -5.63 -18.08 0.92
N ALA A 150 -6.80 -18.64 1.17
CA ALA A 150 -7.07 -20.08 1.10
C ALA A 150 -6.85 -20.71 -0.28
N ARG A 151 -6.90 -19.94 -1.39
CA ARG A 151 -6.61 -20.47 -2.74
C ARG A 151 -5.12 -20.63 -3.00
N TRP A 152 -4.27 -19.99 -2.20
CA TRP A 152 -2.82 -19.98 -2.37
C TRP A 152 -2.13 -21.07 -1.55
N SER A 153 -2.84 -21.69 -0.60
CA SER A 153 -2.33 -22.84 0.16
C SER A 153 -2.38 -24.18 -0.61
N GLY A 154 -3.00 -24.20 -1.79
CA GLY A 154 -3.19 -25.41 -2.61
C GLY A 154 -1.97 -25.89 -3.42
N GLY A 155 -0.79 -25.29 -3.23
CA GLY A 155 0.42 -25.59 -4.02
C GLY A 155 1.19 -26.86 -3.63
N VAL A 156 0.80 -27.58 -2.58
CA VAL A 156 1.39 -28.91 -2.30
C VAL A 156 0.50 -29.96 -2.92
N ASP A 157 0.85 -30.41 -4.12
CA ASP A 157 0.30 -31.62 -4.71
C ASP A 157 0.85 -32.84 -3.95
N PRO A 158 0.05 -33.58 -3.16
CA PRO A 158 0.52 -34.74 -2.39
C PRO A 158 0.92 -35.92 -3.30
N SER A 159 0.77 -35.81 -4.62
CA SER A 159 1.19 -36.83 -5.59
C SER A 159 2.65 -36.71 -6.05
N ALA A 160 3.38 -35.67 -5.63
CA ALA A 160 4.78 -35.44 -6.02
C ALA A 160 5.84 -36.19 -5.16
N VAL A 161 5.42 -37.03 -4.21
CA VAL A 161 6.28 -38.02 -3.55
C VAL A 161 6.00 -39.40 -4.16
N GLY A 162 6.69 -39.70 -5.26
CA GLY A 162 6.77 -41.02 -5.90
C GLY A 162 8.19 -41.53 -5.89
#